data_AF-A0A8J3Z4U5-F1
#
_entry.id   AF-A0A8J3Z4U5-F1
#
_cell.length_a   1.000
_cell.length_b   1.000
_cell.length_c   1.000
_cell.angle_alpha   90.00
_cell.angle_beta   90.00
_cell.angle_gamma   90.00
#
_symmetry.space_group_name_H-M   'P 1'
#
loop_
_entity.id
_entity.type
_entity.pdbx_description
1 polymer ?
#
loop_
_entity_poly.entity_id
_entity_poly.type
_entity_poly.pdbx_seq_one_letter_code
_entity_poly.pdbx_strand_id
1 'polypeptide(L)'
;MRIRVLISLAVATVATAAAVVVGVAVIDGPRRPPLRLPAASAFPAGTCRDAADAVLALGRFTYDNAGASRLPAASYPFLRQRAEQLVAVREGAEQALSGRIDAVLTAIGFLRLRPGKAYDPQLLRDLETTRADLQQTCVSQA
;
A
#
# COMPACT_ATOMS: atom_id res chain seq x y z
N MET A 1 44.97 -58.01 29.17
CA MET A 1 43.55 -58.40 29.02
C MET A 1 42.82 -57.16 28.51
N ARG A 2 42.67 -57.01 27.18
CA ARG A 2 41.42 -57.18 26.39
C ARG A 2 40.28 -56.26 26.88
N ILE A 3 39.58 -55.43 26.10
CA ILE A 3 39.42 -55.15 24.66
C ILE A 3 38.76 -53.76 24.60
N ARG A 4 39.21 -52.85 23.72
CA ARG A 4 38.53 -51.56 23.45
C ARG A 4 37.48 -51.77 22.37
N VAL A 5 36.24 -51.41 22.67
CA VAL A 5 35.09 -51.48 21.75
C VAL A 5 35.08 -50.26 20.83
N LEU A 6 34.82 -50.57 19.57
CA LEU A 6 34.75 -49.73 18.37
C LEU A 6 33.65 -48.67 18.46
N ILE A 7 33.76 -47.62 17.65
CA ILE A 7 32.79 -47.24 16.60
C ILE A 7 33.37 -46.00 15.90
N SER A 8 33.91 -46.22 14.71
CA SER A 8 34.43 -45.18 13.83
C SER A 8 33.28 -44.62 13.00
N LEU A 9 32.97 -43.34 13.22
CA LEU A 9 32.04 -42.55 12.43
C LEU A 9 32.83 -41.95 11.25
N ALA A 10 32.54 -42.31 10.00
CA ALA A 10 33.08 -41.55 8.87
C ALA A 10 32.19 -41.56 7.62
N VAL A 11 31.44 -40.45 7.53
CA VAL A 11 31.29 -39.58 6.36
C VAL A 11 30.91 -40.24 5.02
N ALA A 12 29.62 -40.16 4.70
CA ALA A 12 29.12 -40.31 3.33
C ALA A 12 29.47 -39.05 2.51
N THR A 13 30.39 -39.20 1.56
CA THR A 13 30.73 -38.18 0.56
C THR A 13 29.65 -38.14 -0.52
N VAL A 14 28.79 -37.13 -0.47
CA VAL A 14 27.85 -36.81 -1.55
C VAL A 14 28.61 -36.07 -2.65
N ALA A 15 28.77 -36.73 -3.80
CA ALA A 15 29.19 -36.10 -5.03
C ALA A 15 28.00 -35.34 -5.64
N THR A 16 28.12 -34.02 -5.79
CA THR A 16 27.26 -33.25 -6.69
C THR A 16 28.12 -32.40 -7.61
N ALA A 17 27.94 -32.70 -8.89
CA ALA A 17 28.65 -32.14 -10.02
C ALA A 17 28.43 -30.63 -10.14
N ALA A 18 29.51 -29.92 -10.47
CA ALA A 18 29.51 -28.53 -10.87
C ALA A 18 28.75 -28.37 -12.21
N ALA A 19 27.57 -27.76 -12.14
CA ALA A 19 26.90 -27.17 -13.29
C ALA A 19 26.98 -25.65 -13.14
N VAL A 20 27.96 -25.05 -13.82
CA VAL A 20 28.07 -23.58 -13.97
C VAL A 20 26.95 -23.13 -14.90
N VAL A 21 25.80 -22.77 -14.33
CA VAL A 21 24.76 -22.05 -15.06
C VAL A 21 25.09 -20.56 -14.91
N VAL A 22 25.76 -20.00 -15.92
CA VAL A 22 25.78 -18.55 -16.16
C VAL A 22 24.37 -18.16 -16.63
N GLY A 23 23.44 -18.13 -15.69
CA GLY A 23 22.11 -17.60 -15.86
C GLY A 23 22.18 -16.12 -15.52
N VAL A 24 21.97 -15.27 -16.52
CA VAL A 24 21.79 -13.84 -16.34
C VAL A 24 20.63 -13.67 -15.35
N ALA A 25 20.95 -13.38 -14.09
CA ALA A 25 19.98 -13.04 -13.07
C ALA A 25 19.36 -11.71 -13.47
N VAL A 26 18.31 -11.76 -14.28
CA VAL A 26 17.31 -10.71 -14.30
C VAL A 26 16.79 -10.67 -12.87
N ILE A 27 17.23 -9.66 -12.12
CA ILE A 27 16.68 -9.33 -10.81
C ILE A 27 15.24 -8.91 -11.08
N ASP A 28 14.35 -9.88 -11.24
CA ASP A 28 12.91 -9.70 -11.18
C ASP A 28 12.65 -9.35 -9.72
N GLY A 29 12.76 -8.05 -9.40
CA GLY A 29 12.43 -7.54 -8.08
C GLY A 29 11.01 -8.04 -7.71
N PRO A 30 10.73 -8.26 -6.42
CA PRO A 30 9.45 -8.82 -5.98
C PRO A 30 8.30 -7.99 -6.58
N ARG A 31 7.61 -8.56 -7.58
CA ARG A 31 6.50 -7.90 -8.25
C ARG A 31 5.39 -7.73 -7.22
N ARG A 32 5.06 -6.49 -6.89
CA ARG A 32 3.93 -6.17 -6.01
C ARG A 32 2.66 -6.82 -6.58
N PRO A 33 1.80 -7.41 -5.74
CA PRO A 33 0.52 -7.94 -6.22
C PRO A 33 -0.30 -6.85 -6.92
N PRO A 34 -1.08 -7.21 -7.94
CA PRO A 34 -1.86 -6.23 -8.71
C PRO A 34 -2.86 -5.51 -7.81
N LEU A 35 -3.03 -4.21 -8.06
CA LEU A 35 -4.02 -3.39 -7.36
C LEU A 35 -5.43 -3.93 -7.62
N ARG A 36 -6.14 -4.26 -6.54
CA ARG A 36 -7.56 -4.62 -6.59
C ARG A 36 -8.34 -3.55 -5.83
N LEU A 37 -9.13 -2.79 -6.55
CA LEU A 37 -10.08 -1.82 -6.00
C LEU A 37 -11.50 -2.25 -6.37
N PRO A 38 -12.50 -2.00 -5.50
CA PRO A 38 -13.89 -2.21 -5.85
C PRO A 38 -14.31 -1.28 -6.99
N ALA A 39 -15.35 -1.67 -7.73
CA ALA A 39 -16.00 -0.76 -8.66
C ALA A 39 -16.69 0.37 -7.89
N ALA A 40 -16.83 1.55 -8.51
CA ALA A 40 -17.59 2.66 -7.91
C ALA A 40 -19.05 2.26 -7.60
N SER A 41 -19.60 1.30 -8.36
CA SER A 41 -20.93 0.73 -8.12
C SER A 41 -21.07 -0.04 -6.81
N ALA A 42 -19.97 -0.45 -6.17
CA ALA A 42 -19.97 -1.14 -4.88
C ALA A 42 -20.10 -0.18 -3.69
N PHE A 43 -20.02 1.14 -3.90
CA PHE A 43 -20.26 2.13 -2.86
C PHE A 43 -21.77 2.42 -2.82
N PRO A 44 -22.45 2.34 -1.67
CA PRO A 44 -23.89 2.61 -1.58
C PRO A 44 -24.20 4.07 -1.98
N ALA A 45 -25.42 4.31 -2.48
CA ALA A 45 -25.87 5.64 -2.89
C ALA A 45 -25.81 6.65 -1.73
N GLY A 46 -25.63 7.94 -2.06
CA GLY A 46 -25.39 9.00 -1.09
C GLY A 46 -23.90 9.29 -0.93
N THR A 47 -23.50 9.70 0.28
CA THR A 47 -22.15 10.21 0.57
C THR A 47 -21.02 9.25 0.22
N CYS A 48 -21.23 7.94 0.41
CA CYS A 48 -20.25 6.93 0.00
C CYS A 48 -20.07 6.84 -1.51
N ARG A 49 -21.16 6.97 -2.29
CA ARG A 49 -21.08 7.03 -3.75
C ARG A 49 -20.37 8.31 -4.20
N ASP A 50 -20.64 9.43 -3.56
CA ASP A 50 -20.05 10.72 -3.89
C ASP A 50 -18.55 10.76 -3.56
N ALA A 51 -18.12 10.08 -2.49
CA ALA A 51 -16.71 9.92 -2.13
C ALA A 51 -15.95 8.91 -3.02
N ALA A 52 -16.65 8.04 -3.75
CA ALA A 52 -16.05 6.86 -4.40
C ALA A 52 -14.91 7.23 -5.37
N ASP A 53 -15.08 8.26 -6.21
CA ASP A 53 -14.05 8.68 -7.16
C ASP A 53 -12.76 9.12 -6.44
N ALA A 54 -12.89 9.96 -5.40
CA ALA A 54 -11.75 10.43 -4.63
C ALA A 54 -11.04 9.26 -3.92
N VAL A 55 -11.79 8.37 -3.29
CA VAL A 55 -11.26 7.19 -2.59
C VAL A 55 -10.51 6.25 -3.54
N LEU A 56 -11.11 5.93 -4.69
CA LEU A 56 -10.50 5.04 -5.68
C LEU A 56 -9.27 5.66 -6.34
N ALA A 57 -9.32 6.97 -6.66
CA ALA A 57 -8.19 7.70 -7.21
C ALA A 57 -7.02 7.75 -6.22
N LEU A 58 -7.29 7.98 -4.93
CA LEU A 58 -6.27 7.93 -3.88
C LEU A 58 -5.65 6.53 -3.74
N GLY A 59 -6.43 5.45 -3.90
CA GLY A 59 -5.92 4.08 -3.85
C GLY A 59 -4.99 3.75 -5.02
N ARG A 60 -5.27 4.29 -6.22
CA ARG A 60 -4.34 4.20 -7.37
C ARG A 60 -3.08 5.02 -7.10
N PHE A 61 -3.24 6.24 -6.59
CA PHE A 61 -2.14 7.12 -6.26
C PHE A 61 -1.14 6.52 -5.26
N THR A 62 -1.63 5.97 -4.14
CA THR A 62 -0.79 5.31 -3.14
C THR A 62 -0.16 4.02 -3.68
N TYR A 63 -0.84 3.33 -4.59
CA TYR A 63 -0.28 2.18 -5.27
C TYR A 63 0.91 2.58 -6.17
N ASP A 64 0.71 3.56 -7.05
CA ASP A 64 1.71 3.98 -8.04
C ASP A 64 2.94 4.63 -7.40
N ASN A 65 2.78 5.23 -6.21
CA ASN A 65 3.86 5.91 -5.50
C ASN A 65 4.42 5.10 -4.31
N ALA A 66 4.08 3.81 -4.18
CA ALA A 66 4.54 3.02 -3.05
C ALA A 66 6.07 2.91 -3.01
N GLY A 67 6.65 3.19 -1.84
CA GLY A 67 8.10 3.19 -1.64
C GLY A 67 8.83 4.36 -2.29
N ALA A 68 8.11 5.31 -2.91
CA ALA A 68 8.72 6.50 -3.47
C ALA A 68 9.39 7.32 -2.36
N SER A 69 10.65 7.70 -2.58
CA SER A 69 11.41 8.57 -1.66
C SER A 69 11.12 10.05 -1.89
N ARG A 70 10.36 10.39 -2.94
CA ARG A 70 9.85 11.72 -3.29
C ARG A 70 8.58 11.59 -4.13
N LEU A 71 7.66 12.52 -3.97
CA LEU A 71 6.48 12.64 -4.83
C LEU A 71 6.76 13.63 -5.98
N PRO A 72 6.29 13.33 -7.21
CA PRO A 72 6.30 14.29 -8.31
C PRO A 72 5.55 15.58 -7.97
N ALA A 73 5.94 16.72 -8.57
CA ALA A 73 5.25 17.99 -8.37
C ALA A 73 3.76 17.93 -8.76
N ALA A 74 3.41 17.10 -9.75
CA ALA A 74 2.02 16.88 -10.18
C ALA A 74 1.16 16.16 -9.11
N SER A 75 1.76 15.50 -8.13
CA SER A 75 1.05 14.81 -7.05
C SER A 75 0.35 15.78 -6.09
N TYR A 76 0.92 16.96 -5.87
CA TYR A 76 0.36 17.96 -4.94
C TYR A 76 -0.96 18.58 -5.39
N PRO A 77 -1.12 19.06 -6.65
CA PRO A 77 -2.42 19.51 -7.13
C PRO A 77 -3.44 18.37 -7.18
N PHE A 78 -3.03 17.14 -7.52
CA PHE A 78 -3.89 15.96 -7.43
C PHE A 78 -4.41 15.74 -6.00
N LEU A 79 -3.51 15.69 -5.02
CA LEU A 79 -3.87 15.51 -3.60
C LEU A 79 -4.79 16.62 -3.10
N ARG A 80 -4.53 17.88 -3.50
CA ARG A 80 -5.40 19.02 -3.17
C ARG A 80 -6.82 18.82 -3.74
N GLN A 81 -6.93 18.48 -5.02
CA GLN A 81 -8.22 18.27 -5.67
C GLN A 81 -9.03 17.15 -4.98
N ARG A 82 -8.38 16.04 -4.62
CA ARG A 82 -9.06 14.95 -3.92
C ARG A 82 -9.48 15.33 -2.51
N ALA A 83 -8.69 16.14 -1.80
CA ALA A 83 -9.09 16.69 -0.51
C ALA A 83 -10.31 17.63 -0.64
N GLU A 84 -10.35 18.50 -1.65
CA GLU A 84 -11.50 19.39 -1.88
C GLU A 84 -12.79 18.60 -2.13
N GLN A 85 -12.72 17.53 -2.93
CA GLN A 85 -13.86 16.62 -3.14
C GLN A 85 -14.33 15.96 -1.83
N LEU A 86 -13.40 15.46 -1.02
CA LEU A 86 -13.72 14.82 0.26
C LEU A 86 -14.30 15.82 1.27
N VAL A 87 -13.83 17.07 1.28
CA VAL A 87 -14.42 18.14 2.11
C VAL A 87 -15.88 18.38 1.72
N ALA A 88 -16.19 18.47 0.43
CA ALA A 88 -17.56 18.68 -0.05
C ALA A 88 -18.50 17.53 0.37
N VAL A 89 -18.02 16.28 0.35
CA VAL A 89 -18.82 15.12 0.78
C VAL A 89 -19.00 15.08 2.29
N ARG A 90 -17.99 15.52 3.06
CA ARG A 90 -18.01 15.48 4.53
C ARG A 90 -19.21 16.21 5.13
N GLU A 91 -19.62 17.34 4.54
CA GLU A 91 -20.71 18.18 5.08
C GLU A 91 -22.07 17.46 5.13
N GLY A 92 -22.29 16.47 4.25
CA GLY A 92 -23.50 15.64 4.25
C GLY A 92 -23.34 14.28 4.91
N ALA A 93 -22.17 13.94 5.44
CA ALA A 93 -21.85 12.62 5.97
C ALA A 93 -22.32 12.45 7.43
N GLU A 94 -22.82 11.25 7.74
CA GLU A 94 -23.06 10.85 9.14
C GLU A 94 -21.77 10.92 9.96
N GLN A 95 -21.89 11.15 11.28
CA GLN A 95 -20.74 11.44 12.14
C GLN A 95 -19.63 10.38 12.07
N ALA A 96 -20.00 9.09 12.01
CA ALA A 96 -19.04 7.99 11.89
C ALA A 96 -18.27 8.05 10.57
N LEU A 97 -18.93 8.39 9.46
CA LEU A 97 -18.31 8.50 8.14
C LEU A 97 -17.49 9.79 8.03
N SER A 98 -17.98 10.92 8.56
CA SER A 98 -17.23 12.18 8.62
C SER A 98 -15.88 12.01 9.30
N GLY A 99 -15.83 11.30 10.44
CA GLY A 99 -14.56 11.05 11.14
C GLY A 99 -13.54 10.27 10.30
N ARG A 100 -14.00 9.33 9.46
CA ARG A 100 -13.14 8.59 8.52
C ARG A 100 -12.66 9.49 7.38
N ILE A 101 -13.52 10.36 6.87
CA ILE A 101 -13.15 11.37 5.86
C ILE A 101 -12.08 12.32 6.43
N ASP A 102 -12.25 12.79 7.67
CA ASP A 102 -11.28 13.68 8.32
C ASP A 102 -9.90 13.04 8.51
N ALA A 103 -9.84 11.73 8.79
CA ALA A 103 -8.58 11.00 8.87
C ALA A 103 -7.84 11.01 7.52
N VAL A 104 -8.56 10.80 6.41
CA VAL A 104 -8.00 10.87 5.05
C VAL A 104 -7.52 12.28 4.72
N LEU A 105 -8.34 13.30 5.02
CA LEU A 105 -7.99 14.71 4.81
C LEU A 105 -6.72 15.10 5.58
N THR A 106 -6.59 14.62 6.82
CA THR A 106 -5.40 14.84 7.65
C THR A 106 -4.16 14.18 7.04
N ALA A 107 -4.27 12.93 6.60
CA ALA A 107 -3.17 12.24 5.91
C ALA A 107 -2.74 12.98 4.63
N ILE A 108 -3.69 13.46 3.82
CA ILE A 108 -3.41 14.30 2.65
C ILE A 108 -2.69 15.60 3.07
N GLY A 109 -3.12 16.24 4.15
CA GLY A 109 -2.48 17.43 4.71
C GLY A 109 -0.99 17.20 5.00
N PHE A 110 -0.65 16.10 5.68
CA PHE A 110 0.74 15.76 5.97
C PHE A 110 1.58 15.54 4.72
N LEU A 111 1.04 14.89 3.69
CA LEU A 111 1.73 14.73 2.40
C LEU A 111 2.02 16.09 1.74
N ARG A 112 1.09 17.03 1.84
CA ARG A 112 1.16 18.34 1.18
C ARG A 112 2.11 19.32 1.87
N LEU A 113 2.37 19.17 3.18
CA LEU A 113 3.23 20.08 3.94
C LEU A 113 4.74 19.89 3.68
N ARG A 114 5.16 18.81 3.01
CA ARG A 114 6.58 18.58 2.64
C ARG A 114 6.82 18.46 1.13
N PRO A 115 6.62 19.53 0.34
CA PRO A 115 7.07 19.55 -1.04
C PRO A 115 8.60 19.65 -1.11
N GLY A 116 9.27 18.65 -1.72
CA GLY A 116 10.66 18.79 -2.19
C GLY A 116 11.82 18.28 -1.30
N LYS A 117 11.57 17.67 -0.13
CA LYS A 117 12.61 16.98 0.66
C LYS A 117 12.52 15.45 0.49
N ALA A 118 13.46 14.71 1.10
CA ALA A 118 13.28 13.28 1.32
C ALA A 118 11.94 13.06 2.04
N TYR A 119 11.08 12.30 1.38
CA TYR A 119 9.73 11.98 1.80
C TYR A 119 9.78 10.81 2.80
N ASP A 120 8.98 10.86 3.87
CA ASP A 120 8.81 9.73 4.78
C ASP A 120 7.79 8.75 4.16
N PRO A 121 8.22 7.54 3.74
CA PRO A 121 7.33 6.54 3.15
C PRO A 121 6.15 6.15 4.06
N GLN A 122 6.26 6.41 5.36
CA GLN A 122 5.17 6.16 6.31
C GLN A 122 3.93 6.98 5.98
N LEU A 123 4.08 8.23 5.54
CA LEU A 123 2.92 9.10 5.28
C LEU A 123 2.01 8.56 4.15
N LEU A 124 2.59 7.83 3.19
CA LEU A 124 1.86 7.24 2.05
C LEU A 124 1.14 5.98 2.51
N ARG A 125 1.75 5.24 3.44
CA ARG A 125 1.10 4.11 4.13
C ARG A 125 -0.03 4.59 5.03
N ASP A 126 0.12 5.71 5.71
CA ASP A 126 -0.94 6.28 6.55
C ASP A 126 -2.12 6.76 5.70
N LEU A 127 -1.85 7.42 4.56
CA LEU A 127 -2.88 7.74 3.57
C LEU A 127 -3.57 6.47 3.05
N GLU A 128 -2.80 5.45 2.67
CA GLU A 128 -3.38 4.20 2.16
C GLU A 128 -4.25 3.50 3.21
N THR A 129 -3.80 3.47 4.47
CA THR A 129 -4.51 2.84 5.59
C THR A 129 -5.83 3.57 5.88
N THR A 130 -5.78 4.88 6.05
CA THR A 130 -6.98 5.69 6.34
C THR A 130 -7.98 5.66 5.18
N ARG A 131 -7.50 5.70 3.93
CA ARG A 131 -8.32 5.54 2.73
C ARG A 131 -8.94 4.15 2.64
N ALA A 132 -8.18 3.09 2.94
CA ALA A 132 -8.69 1.71 2.94
C ALA A 132 -9.80 1.52 3.96
N ASP A 133 -9.65 2.11 5.14
CA ASP A 133 -10.64 2.09 6.21
C ASP A 133 -11.93 2.85 5.84
N LEU A 134 -11.80 4.03 5.21
CA LEU A 134 -12.95 4.76 4.62
C LEU A 134 -13.65 3.93 3.53
N GLN A 135 -12.87 3.34 2.61
CA GLN A 135 -13.42 2.47 1.57
C GLN A 135 -14.17 1.29 2.17
N GLN A 136 -13.57 0.59 3.13
CA GLN A 136 -14.16 -0.57 3.77
C GLN A 136 -15.46 -0.21 4.45
N THR A 137 -15.47 0.90 5.21
CA THR A 137 -16.67 1.43 5.86
C THR A 137 -17.79 1.71 4.87
N CYS A 138 -17.46 2.26 3.70
CA CYS A 138 -18.45 2.52 2.66
C CYS A 138 -18.98 1.25 1.99
N VAL A 139 -18.11 0.32 1.60
CA VAL A 139 -18.55 -0.88 0.87
C VAL A 139 -19.24 -1.91 1.78
N SER A 140 -19.00 -1.90 3.09
CA SER A 140 -19.68 -2.79 4.04
C SER A 140 -21.10 -2.35 4.40
N GLN A 141 -21.50 -1.14 4.02
CA GLN A 141 -22.86 -0.61 4.19
C GLN A 141 -23.73 -0.84 2.94
N ALA A 142 -23.17 -1.44 1.89
CA ALA A 142 -23.86 -1.73 0.63
C ALA A 142 -24.81 -2.92 0.72
#